data_AF-A0A2G5VTR6-F1
#
_entry.id   AF-A0A2G5VTR6-F1
#
_cell.length_a   1.000
_cell.length_b   1.000
_cell.length_c   1.000
_cell.angle_alpha   90.00
_cell.angle_beta   90.00
_cell.angle_gamma   90.00
#
_symmetry.space_group_name_H-M   'P 1'
#
loop_
_entity.id
_entity.type
_entity.pdbx_description
1 polymer ?
#
loop_
_entity_poly.entity_id
_entity_poly.type
_entity_poly.pdbx_seq_one_letter_code
_entity_poly.pdbx_strand_id
1 'polypeptide(L)'
;MEYLWIINHFPPFVPNVRKLSVCLGMWLDWYCDIKHVERFFSSYPMMKHVEMSMMSAKQPLSLDSKFYQTESIEIEQHQNAFATTLRHFQGRQAVLTCFTRCKISDLIEFVNRWKSGEAYHKLERLEVGEVVEDQNRMLEAIGAKHIDPAKKVPTHTVPRVFNRYSEPNTKPIRSRAYVVRATDNRVASVLIEEKWLKFGVWDKTEDEFVKMVE
;
A
#
# COMPACT_ATOMS: atom_id res chain seq x y z
N MET A 1 0.63 -21.61 -9.86
CA MET A 1 -0.02 -20.86 -10.95
C MET A 1 -1.03 -19.94 -10.31
N GLU A 2 -0.89 -18.64 -10.51
CA GLU A 2 -1.78 -17.61 -9.97
C GLU A 2 -2.80 -17.25 -11.03
N TYR A 3 -4.07 -17.17 -10.65
CA TYR A 3 -5.16 -16.83 -11.57
C TYR A 3 -5.81 -15.53 -11.08
N LEU A 4 -5.87 -14.54 -11.97
CA LEU A 4 -6.63 -13.32 -11.75
C LEU A 4 -8.08 -13.55 -12.17
N TRP A 5 -8.99 -13.45 -11.21
CA TRP A 5 -10.43 -13.47 -11.42
C TRP A 5 -10.92 -12.03 -11.47
N ILE A 6 -11.16 -11.53 -12.69
CA ILE A 6 -11.72 -10.19 -12.91
C ILE A 6 -13.24 -10.30 -12.88
N ILE A 7 -13.86 -9.60 -11.95
CA ILE A 7 -15.30 -9.55 -11.75
C ILE A 7 -15.76 -8.14 -12.11
N ASN A 8 -16.44 -8.05 -13.26
CA ASN A 8 -16.95 -6.76 -13.77
C ASN A 8 -18.35 -6.43 -13.23
N HIS A 9 -19.09 -7.41 -12.68
CA HIS A 9 -20.45 -7.23 -12.14
C HIS A 9 -20.72 -8.15 -10.94
N PHE A 10 -21.49 -7.66 -9.96
CA PHE A 10 -21.88 -8.41 -8.76
C PHE A 10 -23.23 -9.14 -8.98
N PRO A 11 -23.42 -10.39 -8.51
CA PRO A 11 -22.52 -11.17 -7.67
C PRO A 11 -21.48 -12.00 -8.43
N PRO A 12 -20.23 -12.04 -7.92
CA PRO A 12 -19.22 -12.93 -8.45
C PRO A 12 -19.44 -14.38 -8.06
N PHE A 13 -19.31 -15.27 -9.04
CA PHE A 13 -18.98 -16.67 -8.78
C PHE A 13 -17.46 -16.81 -8.78
N VAL A 14 -16.87 -17.11 -7.62
CA VAL A 14 -15.49 -17.59 -7.54
C VAL A 14 -15.56 -19.07 -7.18
N PRO A 15 -15.04 -19.98 -8.02
CA PRO A 15 -15.05 -21.40 -7.69
C PRO A 15 -14.19 -21.64 -6.44
N ASN A 16 -14.75 -22.39 -5.49
CA ASN A 16 -14.07 -22.80 -4.27
C ASN A 16 -13.02 -23.88 -4.59
N VAL A 17 -11.87 -23.46 -5.11
CA VAL A 17 -10.75 -24.35 -5.40
C VAL A 17 -9.76 -24.27 -4.24
N ARG A 18 -9.68 -25.35 -3.46
CA ARG A 18 -8.71 -25.47 -2.37
C ARG A 18 -7.28 -25.29 -2.91
N LYS A 19 -6.50 -24.39 -2.28
CA LYS A 19 -5.10 -24.01 -2.59
C LYS A 19 -4.85 -22.95 -3.68
N LEU A 20 -5.88 -22.23 -4.16
CA LEU A 20 -5.62 -21.10 -5.07
C LEU A 20 -5.32 -19.80 -4.32
N SER A 21 -4.23 -19.15 -4.71
CA SER A 21 -4.00 -17.74 -4.41
C SER A 21 -4.99 -16.90 -5.20
N VAL A 22 -6.06 -16.44 -4.55
CA VAL A 22 -7.11 -15.64 -5.20
C VAL A 22 -6.57 -14.24 -5.47
N CYS A 23 -6.54 -13.87 -6.74
CA CYS A 23 -6.31 -12.49 -7.19
C CYS A 23 -7.63 -11.99 -7.78
N LEU A 24 -8.08 -10.82 -7.36
CA LEU A 24 -9.42 -10.31 -7.62
C LEU A 24 -9.34 -8.93 -8.27
N GLY A 25 -10.14 -8.68 -9.31
CA GLY A 25 -10.41 -7.33 -9.84
C GLY A 25 -11.89 -6.99 -9.70
N MET A 26 -12.25 -5.84 -9.13
CA MET A 26 -13.65 -5.45 -8.87
C MET A 26 -13.92 -3.97 -9.10
N TRP A 27 -14.84 -3.63 -10.01
CA TRP A 27 -15.35 -2.27 -10.20
C TRP A 27 -16.70 -2.09 -9.48
N LEU A 28 -16.70 -1.32 -8.40
CA LEU A 28 -17.91 -1.05 -7.62
C LEU A 28 -18.62 0.20 -8.16
N ASP A 29 -19.77 -0.04 -8.78
CA ASP A 29 -20.70 1.03 -9.17
C ASP A 29 -21.62 1.46 -8.02
N TRP A 30 -22.49 2.43 -8.28
CA TRP A 30 -23.43 2.98 -7.30
C TRP A 30 -24.58 2.04 -6.90
N TYR A 31 -24.70 0.89 -7.59
CA TYR A 31 -25.66 -0.16 -7.30
C TYR A 31 -25.09 -1.27 -6.41
N CYS A 32 -23.76 -1.34 -6.28
CA CYS A 32 -23.10 -2.34 -5.44
C CYS A 32 -23.41 -2.11 -3.95
N ASP A 33 -24.11 -3.05 -3.34
CA ASP A 33 -24.33 -3.08 -1.89
C ASP A 33 -23.06 -3.56 -1.17
N ILE A 34 -22.48 -2.69 -0.36
CA ILE A 34 -21.26 -2.94 0.41
C ILE A 34 -21.39 -4.18 1.30
N LYS A 35 -22.61 -4.52 1.78
CA LYS A 35 -22.83 -5.73 2.59
C LYS A 35 -22.56 -7.02 1.82
N HIS A 36 -22.73 -7.00 0.49
CA HIS A 36 -22.40 -8.15 -0.33
C HIS A 36 -20.90 -8.25 -0.57
N VAL A 37 -20.22 -7.12 -0.76
CA VAL A 37 -18.76 -7.03 -0.86
C VAL A 37 -18.11 -7.55 0.43
N GLU A 38 -18.63 -7.14 1.59
CA GLU A 38 -18.15 -7.63 2.90
C GLU A 38 -18.36 -9.13 3.10
N ARG A 39 -19.54 -9.64 2.72
CA ARG A 39 -19.81 -11.09 2.75
C ARG A 39 -18.85 -11.86 1.85
N PHE A 40 -18.47 -11.29 0.71
CA PHE A 40 -17.49 -11.88 -0.18
C PHE A 40 -16.10 -11.95 0.47
N PHE A 41 -15.59 -10.84 1.01
CA PHE A 41 -14.31 -10.84 1.73
C PHE A 41 -14.30 -11.78 2.94
N SER A 42 -15.42 -11.87 3.66
CA SER A 42 -15.59 -12.79 4.78
C SER A 42 -15.53 -14.26 4.35
N SER A 43 -15.98 -14.58 3.13
CA SER A 43 -15.97 -15.93 2.58
C SER A 43 -14.59 -16.38 2.08
N TYR A 44 -13.71 -15.42 1.77
CA TYR A 44 -12.37 -15.66 1.22
C TYR A 44 -11.31 -14.86 2.00
N PRO A 45 -11.03 -15.22 3.27
CA PRO A 45 -10.21 -14.40 4.16
C PRO A 45 -8.72 -14.32 3.78
N MET A 46 -8.24 -15.13 2.83
CA MET A 46 -6.84 -15.17 2.41
C MET A 46 -6.71 -14.83 0.92
N MET A 47 -6.98 -13.57 0.58
CA MET A 47 -6.72 -13.05 -0.77
C MET A 47 -5.26 -12.66 -0.91
N LYS A 48 -4.67 -13.06 -2.04
CA LYS A 48 -3.29 -12.70 -2.37
C LYS A 48 -3.23 -11.28 -2.93
N HIS A 49 -4.17 -10.93 -3.79
CA HIS A 49 -4.23 -9.59 -4.36
C HIS A 49 -5.67 -9.14 -4.62
N VAL A 50 -5.94 -7.88 -4.35
CA VAL A 50 -7.22 -7.23 -4.66
C VAL A 50 -6.95 -5.94 -5.41
N GLU A 51 -7.45 -5.87 -6.63
CA GLU A 51 -7.59 -4.65 -7.38
C GLU A 51 -9.05 -4.18 -7.30
N MET A 52 -9.26 -2.93 -6.91
CA MET A 52 -10.62 -2.41 -6.72
C MET A 52 -10.75 -0.93 -7.05
N SER A 53 -11.83 -0.57 -7.74
CA SER A 53 -12.25 0.82 -7.90
C SER A 53 -13.52 1.03 -7.10
N MET A 54 -13.43 1.89 -6.08
CA MET A 54 -14.52 2.27 -5.19
C MET A 54 -15.03 3.68 -5.50
N MET A 55 -14.83 4.16 -6.73
CA MET A 55 -15.20 5.53 -7.13
C MET A 55 -16.70 5.83 -7.01
N SER A 56 -17.56 4.82 -7.08
CA SER A 56 -19.01 5.01 -6.98
C SER A 56 -19.62 4.38 -5.72
N ALA A 57 -18.79 3.86 -4.82
CA ALA A 57 -19.26 3.24 -3.58
C ALA A 57 -19.87 4.28 -2.64
N LYS A 58 -21.09 4.01 -2.15
CA LYS A 58 -21.82 4.92 -1.24
C LYS A 58 -21.29 4.91 0.19
N GLN A 59 -20.61 3.84 0.58
CA GLN A 59 -20.13 3.60 1.94
C GLN A 59 -18.74 2.96 1.89
N PRO A 60 -17.85 3.27 2.85
CA PRO A 60 -16.58 2.57 2.99
C PRO A 60 -16.80 1.12 3.42
N LEU A 61 -15.76 0.30 3.28
CA LEU A 61 -15.71 -1.02 3.91
C LEU A 61 -15.74 -0.89 5.44
N SER A 62 -16.25 -1.93 6.10
CA SER A 62 -16.27 -2.06 7.55
C SER A 62 -14.85 -2.19 8.10
N LEU A 63 -14.61 -1.66 9.31
CA LEU A 63 -13.29 -1.68 9.95
C LEU A 63 -12.78 -3.10 10.28
N ASP A 64 -13.70 -4.06 10.43
CA ASP A 64 -13.40 -5.47 10.67
C ASP A 64 -13.32 -6.30 9.38
N SER A 65 -13.40 -5.64 8.20
CA SER A 65 -13.36 -6.31 6.91
C SER A 65 -12.08 -7.13 6.74
N LYS A 66 -12.23 -8.37 6.26
CA LYS A 66 -11.10 -9.24 5.90
C LYS A 66 -10.29 -8.69 4.73
N PHE A 67 -10.84 -7.74 3.98
CA PHE A 67 -10.15 -7.01 2.93
C PHE A 67 -8.78 -6.46 3.40
N TYR A 68 -8.71 -5.88 4.60
CA TYR A 68 -7.47 -5.26 5.11
C TYR A 68 -6.34 -6.26 5.39
N GLN A 69 -6.64 -7.56 5.41
CA GLN A 69 -5.68 -8.64 5.65
C GLN A 69 -5.07 -9.20 4.35
N THR A 70 -5.53 -8.72 3.18
CA THR A 70 -5.02 -9.10 1.86
C THR A 70 -3.52 -8.80 1.75
N GLU A 71 -2.74 -9.69 1.13
CA GLU A 71 -1.30 -9.49 1.00
C GLU A 71 -0.94 -8.28 0.13
N SER A 72 -1.68 -8.04 -0.95
CA SER A 72 -1.46 -6.90 -1.83
C SER A 72 -2.75 -6.26 -2.32
N ILE A 73 -2.74 -4.94 -2.45
CA ILE A 73 -3.90 -4.20 -2.95
C ILE A 73 -3.49 -3.13 -3.97
N GLU A 74 -4.38 -2.88 -4.93
CA GLU A 74 -4.32 -1.75 -5.86
C GLU A 74 -5.71 -1.11 -5.91
N ILE A 75 -5.88 0.06 -5.30
CA ILE A 75 -7.22 0.63 -5.07
C ILE A 75 -7.32 2.09 -5.42
N GLU A 76 -8.40 2.42 -6.12
CA GLU A 76 -8.84 3.78 -6.38
C GLU A 76 -10.08 4.09 -5.56
N GLN A 77 -10.06 5.19 -4.79
CA GLN A 77 -11.14 5.53 -3.88
C GLN A 77 -11.24 7.03 -3.56
N HIS A 78 -12.36 7.43 -2.95
CA HIS A 78 -12.55 8.77 -2.39
C HIS A 78 -11.84 8.92 -1.04
N GLN A 79 -11.58 10.17 -0.64
CA GLN A 79 -10.76 10.50 0.52
C GLN A 79 -11.15 9.79 1.84
N ASN A 80 -12.43 9.67 2.17
CA ASN A 80 -12.84 9.04 3.44
C ASN A 80 -12.53 7.53 3.47
N ALA A 81 -12.75 6.84 2.36
CA ALA A 81 -12.40 5.44 2.22
C ALA A 81 -10.87 5.26 2.15
N PHE A 82 -10.17 6.19 1.48
CA PHE A 82 -8.70 6.23 1.41
C PHE A 82 -8.05 6.21 2.79
N ALA A 83 -8.42 7.16 3.66
CA ALA A 83 -7.83 7.28 4.99
C ALA A 83 -8.07 6.01 5.81
N THR A 84 -9.28 5.45 5.72
CA THR A 84 -9.64 4.20 6.39
C THR A 84 -8.79 3.03 5.88
N THR A 85 -8.67 2.88 4.55
CA THR A 85 -7.85 1.84 3.94
C THR A 85 -6.39 1.94 4.36
N LEU A 86 -5.82 3.15 4.27
CA LEU A 86 -4.43 3.40 4.68
C LEU A 86 -4.22 3.05 6.15
N ARG A 87 -5.17 3.37 7.04
CA ARG A 87 -5.05 3.13 8.48
C ARG A 87 -5.14 1.66 8.88
N HIS A 88 -5.95 0.89 8.16
CA HIS A 88 -6.29 -0.48 8.55
C HIS A 88 -5.54 -1.56 7.77
N PHE A 89 -4.94 -1.25 6.63
CA PHE A 89 -4.21 -2.21 5.82
C PHE A 89 -3.08 -2.91 6.59
N GLN A 90 -3.02 -4.24 6.48
CA GLN A 90 -2.07 -5.10 7.21
C GLN A 90 -1.20 -5.96 6.28
N GLY A 91 -1.34 -5.78 4.97
CA GLY A 91 -0.62 -6.55 3.96
C GLY A 91 0.82 -6.08 3.73
N ARG A 92 1.39 -6.58 2.64
CA ARG A 92 2.79 -6.39 2.24
C ARG A 92 2.93 -5.26 1.22
N GLN A 93 2.04 -5.16 0.25
CA GLN A 93 2.19 -4.23 -0.88
C GLN A 93 0.88 -3.51 -1.20
N ALA A 94 0.87 -2.18 -1.18
CA ALA A 94 -0.31 -1.39 -1.50
C ALA A 94 -0.02 -0.29 -2.52
N VAL A 95 -0.92 -0.12 -3.48
CA VAL A 95 -1.00 1.04 -4.37
C VAL A 95 -2.36 1.68 -4.12
N LEU A 96 -2.39 2.92 -3.67
CA LEU A 96 -3.63 3.63 -3.32
C LEU A 96 -3.70 4.95 -4.09
N THR A 97 -4.79 5.17 -4.81
CA THR A 97 -5.05 6.42 -5.52
C THR A 97 -6.28 7.09 -4.92
N CYS A 98 -6.14 8.37 -4.53
CA CYS A 98 -7.25 9.15 -3.99
C CYS A 98 -7.74 10.17 -5.03
N PHE A 99 -9.01 10.07 -5.43
CA PHE A 99 -9.57 10.96 -6.45
C PHE A 99 -9.74 12.41 -5.97
N THR A 100 -10.10 12.60 -4.70
CA THR A 100 -10.44 13.93 -4.14
C THR A 100 -9.29 14.58 -3.38
N ARG A 101 -8.05 14.15 -3.65
CA ARG A 101 -6.78 14.52 -2.98
C ARG A 101 -6.58 13.84 -1.62
N CYS A 102 -5.34 13.39 -1.40
CA CYS A 102 -4.88 12.88 -0.11
C CYS A 102 -4.60 14.05 0.85
N LYS A 103 -5.01 13.94 2.12
CA LYS A 103 -4.52 14.85 3.16
C LYS A 103 -3.11 14.43 3.54
N ILE A 104 -2.19 15.40 3.61
CA ILE A 104 -0.84 15.14 4.13
C ILE A 104 -0.86 14.58 5.56
N SER A 105 -1.86 14.95 6.38
CA SER A 105 -2.00 14.46 7.75
C SER A 105 -2.16 12.95 7.82
N ASP A 106 -2.89 12.36 6.88
CA ASP A 106 -3.14 10.91 6.85
C ASP A 106 -1.84 10.17 6.50
N LEU A 107 -1.00 10.77 5.63
CA LEU A 107 0.31 10.23 5.25
C LEU A 107 1.34 10.39 6.38
N ILE A 108 1.33 11.53 7.07
CA ILE A 108 2.16 11.75 8.25
C ILE A 108 1.79 10.76 9.35
N GLU A 109 0.49 10.55 9.61
CA GLU A 109 0.02 9.55 10.57
C GLU A 109 0.50 8.15 10.17
N PHE A 110 0.34 7.76 8.90
CA PHE A 110 0.85 6.49 8.38
C PHE A 110 2.34 6.29 8.70
N VAL A 111 3.19 7.28 8.36
CA VAL A 111 4.63 7.18 8.60
C VAL A 111 4.94 7.11 10.09
N ASN A 112 4.26 7.90 10.92
CA ASN A 112 4.47 7.91 12.36
C ASN A 112 4.10 6.59 13.03
N ARG A 113 2.99 5.95 12.62
CA ARG A 113 2.58 4.63 13.12
C ARG A 113 3.52 3.52 12.65
N TRP A 114 4.06 3.62 11.44
CA TRP A 114 5.12 2.71 10.99
C TRP A 114 6.40 2.92 11.81
N LYS A 115 6.84 4.17 11.99
CA LYS A 115 8.06 4.54 12.74
C LYS A 115 7.99 4.14 14.20
N SER A 116 6.83 4.28 14.85
CA SER A 116 6.65 3.85 16.24
C SER A 116 6.61 2.33 16.39
N GLY A 117 6.45 1.59 15.29
CA GLY A 117 6.20 0.16 15.30
C GLY A 117 4.82 -0.21 15.81
N GLU A 118 3.85 0.71 15.80
CA GLU A 118 2.46 0.43 16.18
C GLU A 118 1.72 -0.37 15.09
N ALA A 119 2.08 -0.16 13.82
CA ALA A 119 1.35 -0.73 12.69
C ALA A 119 2.28 -1.13 11.53
N TYR A 120 1.69 -1.77 10.53
CA TYR A 120 2.32 -2.07 9.23
C TYR A 120 3.54 -2.99 9.31
N HIS A 121 3.53 -3.96 10.24
CA HIS A 121 4.68 -4.85 10.47
C HIS A 121 5.09 -5.68 9.25
N LYS A 122 4.13 -6.04 8.39
CA LYS A 122 4.34 -6.84 7.17
C LYS A 122 4.64 -5.99 5.93
N LEU A 123 4.53 -4.67 6.04
CA LEU A 123 4.61 -3.78 4.89
C LEU A 123 6.01 -3.82 4.29
N GLU A 124 6.06 -4.04 2.98
CA GLU A 124 7.26 -3.99 2.14
C GLU A 124 7.24 -2.74 1.25
N ARG A 125 6.05 -2.36 0.77
CA ARG A 125 5.87 -1.26 -0.16
C ARG A 125 4.50 -0.61 -0.06
N LEU A 126 4.48 0.72 -0.08
CA LEU A 126 3.28 1.52 -0.28
C LEU A 126 3.54 2.58 -1.36
N GLU A 127 2.61 2.73 -2.30
CA GLU A 127 2.55 3.84 -3.23
C GLU A 127 1.22 4.56 -3.06
N VAL A 128 1.25 5.89 -2.96
CA VAL A 128 0.06 6.74 -2.86
C VAL A 128 0.10 7.78 -3.95
N GLY A 129 -0.92 7.80 -4.81
CA GLY A 129 -1.09 8.80 -5.86
C GLY A 129 -1.82 10.06 -5.40
N GLU A 130 -1.79 11.09 -6.25
CA GLU A 130 -2.49 12.37 -6.05
C GLU A 130 -2.09 13.13 -4.76
N VAL A 131 -0.80 13.09 -4.42
CA VAL A 131 -0.18 13.89 -3.36
C VAL A 131 0.19 15.26 -3.93
N VAL A 132 -0.58 16.29 -3.57
CA VAL A 132 -0.45 17.67 -4.13
C VAL A 132 0.32 18.62 -3.21
N GLU A 133 0.59 18.22 -1.97
CA GLU A 133 1.19 19.09 -0.95
C GLU A 133 2.73 19.18 -1.01
N ASP A 134 3.27 20.17 -0.29
CA ASP A 134 4.71 20.47 -0.23
C ASP A 134 5.50 19.27 0.32
N GLN A 135 6.37 18.74 -0.55
CA GLN A 135 7.22 17.59 -0.25
C GLN A 135 8.16 17.86 0.94
N ASN A 136 8.73 19.06 1.02
CA ASN A 136 9.68 19.42 2.07
C ASN A 136 8.97 19.45 3.42
N ARG A 137 7.79 20.09 3.46
CA ARG A 137 6.95 20.11 4.66
C ARG A 137 6.60 18.70 5.14
N MET A 138 6.31 17.79 4.21
CA MET A 138 6.04 16.39 4.55
C MET A 138 7.26 15.71 5.16
N LEU A 139 8.42 15.82 4.48
CA LEU A 139 9.67 15.19 4.91
C LEU A 139 10.14 15.72 6.28
N GLU A 140 9.98 17.02 6.52
CA GLU A 140 10.23 17.65 7.82
C GLU A 140 9.28 17.11 8.89
N ALA A 141 7.97 17.04 8.61
CA ALA A 141 6.96 16.59 9.57
C ALA A 141 7.15 15.12 9.99
N ILE A 142 7.63 14.27 9.09
CA ILE A 142 7.95 12.86 9.41
C ILE A 142 9.36 12.70 10.00
N GLY A 143 10.14 13.77 10.12
CA GLY A 143 11.52 13.74 10.57
C GLY A 143 12.40 12.82 9.70
N ALA A 144 12.31 12.98 8.38
CA ALA A 144 13.10 12.19 7.44
C ALA A 144 14.60 12.51 7.57
N LYS A 145 15.41 11.45 7.67
CA LYS A 145 16.86 11.52 7.55
C LYS A 145 17.25 11.56 6.08
N HIS A 146 18.39 12.19 5.78
CA HIS A 146 18.89 12.34 4.42
C HIS A 146 20.28 11.72 4.28
N ILE A 147 20.46 10.96 3.21
CA ILE A 147 21.76 10.41 2.81
C ILE A 147 22.57 11.55 2.18
N ASP A 148 23.86 11.62 2.54
CA ASP A 148 24.82 12.55 1.97
C ASP A 148 24.73 12.56 0.43
N PRO A 149 24.62 13.73 -0.23
CA PRO A 149 24.61 13.83 -1.68
C PRO A 149 25.80 13.15 -2.38
N ALA A 150 26.97 13.07 -1.74
CA ALA A 150 28.16 12.42 -2.28
C ALA A 150 28.07 10.88 -2.27
N LYS A 151 27.22 10.31 -1.41
CA LYS A 151 27.02 8.85 -1.28
C LYS A 151 26.13 8.30 -2.40
N LYS A 152 26.20 6.98 -2.62
CA LYS A 152 25.40 6.27 -3.61
C LYS A 152 23.91 6.33 -3.25
N VAL A 153 23.04 6.58 -4.24
CA VAL A 153 21.59 6.53 -4.03
C VAL A 153 21.15 5.07 -3.87
N PRO A 154 20.53 4.68 -2.74
CA PRO A 154 20.00 3.34 -2.59
C PRO A 154 18.82 3.13 -3.53
N THR A 155 18.69 1.91 -4.06
CA THR A 155 17.59 1.52 -4.95
C THR A 155 16.79 0.41 -4.30
N HIS A 156 15.57 0.72 -3.85
CA HIS A 156 14.65 -0.26 -3.28
C HIS A 156 13.80 -0.90 -4.37
N THR A 157 13.77 -2.22 -4.38
CA THR A 157 12.91 -3.08 -5.21
C THR A 157 12.57 -4.33 -4.42
N VAL A 158 11.34 -4.82 -4.54
CA VAL A 158 10.91 -6.10 -3.96
C VAL A 158 10.18 -6.95 -5.01
N PRO A 159 10.15 -8.28 -4.87
CA PRO A 159 9.31 -9.13 -5.71
C PRO A 159 7.86 -8.71 -5.62
N ARG A 160 7.15 -8.64 -6.75
CA ARG A 160 5.71 -8.32 -6.72
C ARG A 160 4.95 -9.46 -6.06
N VAL A 161 4.06 -9.14 -5.12
CA VAL A 161 3.14 -10.14 -4.56
C VAL A 161 2.26 -10.67 -5.68
N PHE A 162 1.70 -9.79 -6.52
CA PHE A 162 0.94 -10.17 -7.69
C PHE A 162 1.58 -9.61 -8.95
N ASN A 163 1.86 -10.49 -9.90
CA ASN A 163 2.54 -10.12 -11.12
C ASN A 163 1.63 -10.12 -12.35
N ARG A 164 0.99 -8.97 -12.60
CA ARG A 164 0.19 -8.75 -13.82
C ARG A 164 1.02 -8.57 -15.08
N TYR A 165 2.17 -7.91 -14.94
CA TYR A 165 3.05 -7.51 -16.04
C TYR A 165 4.25 -8.47 -16.04
N SER A 166 4.93 -8.75 -17.14
CA SER A 166 6.03 -9.75 -17.15
C SER A 166 7.28 -9.37 -16.31
N GLU A 167 7.18 -8.39 -15.40
CA GLU A 167 8.24 -7.85 -14.56
C GLU A 167 8.19 -8.45 -13.14
N PRO A 168 9.18 -9.25 -12.70
CA PRO A 168 9.09 -9.94 -11.42
C PRO A 168 9.15 -9.03 -10.19
N ASN A 169 9.67 -7.81 -10.34
CA ASN A 169 9.92 -6.87 -9.23
C ASN A 169 9.13 -5.57 -9.39
N THR A 170 8.93 -4.88 -8.27
CA THR A 170 8.34 -3.54 -8.23
C THR A 170 9.27 -2.52 -8.91
N LYS A 171 8.70 -1.42 -9.43
CA LYS A 171 9.50 -0.32 -9.97
C LYS A 171 10.48 0.22 -8.91
N PRO A 172 11.71 0.57 -9.29
CA PRO A 172 12.72 1.01 -8.34
C PRO A 172 12.30 2.31 -7.63
N ILE A 173 12.49 2.38 -6.31
CA ILE A 173 12.48 3.64 -5.54
C ILE A 173 13.93 4.05 -5.34
N ARG A 174 14.30 5.22 -5.86
CA ARG A 174 15.62 5.82 -5.67
C ARG A 174 15.47 7.05 -4.81
N SER A 175 15.65 6.89 -3.49
CA SER A 175 15.48 7.99 -2.55
C SER A 175 16.70 8.20 -1.68
N ARG A 176 17.01 9.47 -1.41
CA ARG A 176 17.97 9.87 -0.37
C ARG A 176 17.28 10.12 0.98
N ALA A 177 15.96 10.27 1.00
CA ALA A 177 15.20 10.46 2.23
C ALA A 177 14.72 9.10 2.78
N TYR A 178 14.89 8.92 4.09
CA TYR A 178 14.48 7.70 4.77
C TYR A 178 14.05 7.96 6.21
N VAL A 179 13.31 7.01 6.78
CA VAL A 179 12.90 6.99 8.18
C VAL A 179 13.28 5.66 8.82
N VAL A 180 13.37 5.65 10.15
CA VAL A 180 13.80 4.51 10.93
C VAL A 180 12.70 4.14 11.92
N ARG A 181 12.43 2.83 12.02
CA ARG A 181 11.45 2.28 12.95
C ARG A 181 12.08 2.06 14.31
N ALA A 182 11.45 2.60 15.36
CA ALA A 182 11.96 2.62 16.71
C ALA A 182 12.07 1.22 17.34
N THR A 183 11.16 0.30 16.99
CA THR A 183 11.07 -1.01 17.65
C THR A 183 12.13 -2.01 17.21
N ASP A 184 12.63 -1.91 15.99
CA ASP A 184 13.55 -2.91 15.39
C ASP A 184 14.63 -2.30 14.48
N ASN A 185 14.79 -0.98 14.52
CA ASN A 185 15.76 -0.22 13.77
C ASN A 185 15.64 -0.37 12.23
N ARG A 186 14.52 -0.91 11.72
CA ARG A 186 14.34 -1.09 10.26
C ARG A 186 14.21 0.25 9.54
N VAL A 187 14.70 0.30 8.31
CA VAL A 187 14.67 1.50 7.47
C VAL A 187 13.55 1.43 6.44
N ALA A 188 12.93 2.58 6.15
CA ALA A 188 12.11 2.76 4.97
C ALA A 188 12.55 3.99 4.18
N SER A 189 12.73 3.82 2.86
CA SER A 189 12.93 4.94 1.93
C SER A 189 11.61 5.64 1.66
N VAL A 190 11.63 6.97 1.66
CA VAL A 190 10.47 7.82 1.35
C VAL A 190 10.82 8.65 0.13
N LEU A 191 10.04 8.55 -0.94
CA LEU A 191 10.20 9.35 -2.16
C LEU A 191 8.89 10.04 -2.46
N ILE A 192 8.93 11.34 -2.72
CA ILE A 192 7.77 12.07 -3.21
C ILE A 192 8.17 12.66 -4.56
N GLU A 193 7.53 12.20 -5.64
CA GLU A 193 7.82 12.65 -7.01
C GLU A 193 6.57 12.53 -7.87
N GLU A 194 6.36 13.44 -8.82
CA GLU A 194 5.25 13.35 -9.80
C GLU A 194 3.84 13.16 -9.18
N LYS A 195 3.60 13.75 -7.99
CA LYS A 195 2.39 13.57 -7.16
C LYS A 195 2.20 12.17 -6.57
N TRP A 196 3.26 11.36 -6.52
CA TRP A 196 3.28 10.07 -5.86
C TRP A 196 4.16 10.12 -4.62
N LEU A 197 3.63 9.61 -3.51
CA LEU A 197 4.45 9.15 -2.40
C LEU A 197 4.77 7.67 -2.60
N LYS A 198 6.04 7.31 -2.50
CA LYS A 198 6.53 5.93 -2.53
C LYS A 198 7.28 5.65 -1.25
N PHE A 199 6.91 4.57 -0.59
CA PHE A 199 7.46 4.15 0.69
C PHE A 199 7.94 2.69 0.55
N GLY A 200 9.24 2.47 0.65
CA GLY A 200 9.88 1.17 0.47
C GLY A 200 10.58 0.72 1.74
N VAL A 201 10.12 -0.37 2.35
CA VAL A 201 10.68 -0.91 3.59
C VAL A 201 11.83 -1.86 3.28
N TRP A 202 12.98 -1.61 3.89
CA TRP A 202 14.17 -2.43 3.77
C TRP A 202 14.17 -3.51 4.84
N ASP A 203 14.59 -4.72 4.46
CA ASP A 203 14.98 -5.75 5.42
C ASP A 203 16.44 -5.51 5.86
N LYS A 204 16.66 -4.33 6.45
CA LYS A 204 17.95 -3.83 6.95
C LYS A 204 17.70 -2.91 8.14
N THR A 205 18.57 -3.02 9.13
CA THR A 205 18.72 -2.01 10.18
C THR A 205 19.32 -0.71 9.61
N GLU A 206 19.26 0.38 10.37
CA GLU A 206 19.88 1.65 9.95
C GLU A 206 21.37 1.49 9.64
N ASP A 207 22.13 0.79 10.49
CA ASP A 207 23.57 0.61 10.30
C ASP A 207 23.89 -0.18 9.01
N GLU A 208 23.13 -1.23 8.74
CA GLU A 208 23.26 -2.03 7.51
C GLU A 208 22.87 -1.23 6.27
N PHE A 209 21.85 -0.39 6.39
CA PHE A 209 21.39 0.48 5.32
C PHE A 209 22.43 1.57 5.00
N VAL A 210 23.03 2.19 6.02
CA VAL A 210 24.07 3.22 5.84
C VAL A 210 25.33 2.63 5.19
N LYS A 211 25.75 1.43 5.59
CA LYS A 211 26.90 0.73 4.97
C LYS A 211 26.68 0.38 3.50
N MET A 212 25.43 0.22 3.07
CA MET A 212 25.10 -0.09 1.68
C MET A 212 25.25 1.12 0.74
N VAL A 213 25.23 2.34 1.30
CA VAL A 213 25.28 3.61 0.53
C VAL A 213 26.62 4.33 0.62
N GLU A 214 27.51 3.86 1.49
CA GLU A 214 28.95 4.19 1.48
C GLU A 214 29.65 3.69 0.23
#